data_AF-A0A2W4RTC0-F1
#
_entry.id   AF-A0A2W4RTC0-F1
#
_cell.length_a   1.000
_cell.length_b   1.000
_cell.length_c   1.000
_cell.angle_alpha   90.00
_cell.angle_beta   90.00
_cell.angle_gamma   90.00
#
_symmetry.space_group_name_H-M   'P 1'
#
loop_
_entity.id
_entity.type
_entity.pdbx_description
1 polymer ?
#
loop_
_entity_poly.entity_id
_entity_poly.type
_entity_poly.pdbx_seq_one_letter_code
_entity_poly.pdbx_strand_id
1 'polypeptide(L)'
;MRRLILGSSPGRTLIRAGVVAAALLLVAQYVISPIRAVGISMMPAYDEGQLLLLNRLAYLTSDPQRGDVVAIAIPGRYAVLVKRIVGLPGERVRIANGVVFVDDRPLDEPYVRYRIPWNVGEVRLGIDEYYVIGDNRSMAEHNHDFGVASRDRILGRLIG
;
A
#
# COMPACT_ATOMS: atom_id res chain seq x y z
N MET A 1 9.93 51.09 5.95
CA MET A 1 11.10 50.19 6.10
C MET A 1 10.64 48.74 5.97
N ARG A 2 10.87 48.09 4.82
CA ARG A 2 10.81 46.62 4.69
C ARG A 2 12.13 46.17 4.09
N ARG A 3 13.08 45.79 4.94
CA ARG A 3 14.27 45.05 4.49
C ARG A 3 13.78 43.67 4.08
N LEU A 4 13.63 43.46 2.77
CA LEU A 4 13.48 42.12 2.22
C LEU A 4 14.67 41.29 2.72
N ILE A 5 14.36 40.19 3.40
CA ILE A 5 15.31 39.20 3.91
C ILE A 5 15.83 38.38 2.71
N LEU A 6 16.37 39.04 1.69
CA LEU A 6 17.13 38.40 0.63
C LEU A 6 18.59 38.76 0.87
N GLY A 7 19.42 37.73 1.09
CA GLY A 7 20.84 37.88 1.39
C GLY A 7 21.60 38.72 0.36
N SER A 8 22.83 39.10 0.70
CA SER A 8 23.70 40.08 0.05
C SER A 8 23.96 39.94 -1.46
N SER A 9 23.47 38.88 -2.11
CA SER A 9 23.50 38.71 -3.56
C SER A 9 22.22 38.04 -4.08
N PRO A 10 21.32 38.76 -4.78
CA PRO A 10 20.05 38.22 -5.26
C PRO A 10 20.24 37.09 -6.28
N GLY A 11 21.23 37.18 -7.18
CA GLY A 11 21.50 36.15 -8.19
C GLY A 11 21.89 34.79 -7.60
N ARG A 12 22.77 34.76 -6.59
CA ARG A 12 23.15 33.50 -5.90
C ARG A 12 21.99 32.91 -5.10
N THR A 13 21.13 33.77 -4.55
CA THR A 13 19.93 33.34 -3.82
C THR A 13 18.94 32.64 -4.75
N LEU A 14 18.73 33.18 -5.95
CA LEU A 14 17.88 32.57 -6.98
C LEU A 14 18.45 31.23 -7.48
N ILE A 15 19.77 31.15 -7.74
CA ILE A 15 20.42 29.90 -8.16
C ILE A 15 20.27 28.83 -7.07
N ARG A 16 20.54 29.17 -5.80
CA ARG A 16 20.38 28.23 -4.67
C ARG A 16 18.93 27.76 -4.54
N ALA A 17 17.96 28.67 -4.63
CA ALA A 17 16.54 28.32 -4.60
C ALA A 17 16.17 27.38 -5.76
N GLY A 18 16.66 27.65 -6.97
CA GLY A 18 16.47 26.80 -8.13
C GLY A 18 17.05 25.39 -7.96
N VAL A 19 18.28 25.28 -7.44
CA VAL A 19 18.93 23.98 -7.16
C VAL A 19 18.15 23.19 -6.11
N VAL A 20 17.73 23.84 -5.02
CA VAL A 20 16.92 23.20 -3.97
C VAL A 20 15.57 22.74 -4.53
N ALA A 21 14.89 23.58 -5.31
CA ALA A 21 13.62 23.21 -5.94
C ALA A 21 13.78 22.02 -6.91
N ALA A 22 14.81 22.03 -7.75
CA ALA A 22 15.11 20.93 -8.65
C ALA A 22 15.41 19.63 -7.87
N ALA A 23 16.23 19.70 -6.83
CA ALA A 23 16.52 18.54 -5.97
C ALA A 23 15.26 17.98 -5.31
N LEU A 24 14.38 18.84 -4.79
CA LEU A 24 13.11 18.43 -4.18
C LEU A 24 12.18 17.76 -5.20
N LEU A 25 12.07 18.31 -6.42
CA LEU A 25 11.28 17.69 -7.49
C LEU A 25 11.83 16.33 -7.90
N LEU A 26 13.16 16.21 -8.01
CA LEU A 26 13.82 14.94 -8.31
C LEU A 26 13.58 13.91 -7.19
N VAL A 27 13.66 14.29 -5.92
CA VAL A 27 13.34 13.37 -4.82
C VAL A 27 11.86 12.98 -4.87
N ALA A 28 10.95 13.94 -5.07
CA ALA A 28 9.52 13.70 -5.10
C ALA A 28 9.10 12.66 -6.16
N GLN A 29 9.67 12.71 -7.38
CA GLN A 29 9.38 11.72 -8.43
C GLN A 29 9.86 10.29 -8.09
N TYR A 30 10.90 10.15 -7.26
CA TYR A 30 11.39 8.83 -6.83
C TYR A 30 10.62 8.29 -5.62
N VAL A 31 10.13 9.18 -4.75
CA VAL A 31 9.38 8.82 -3.55
C VAL A 31 7.94 8.44 -3.86
N ILE A 32 7.29 9.21 -4.73
CA ILE A 32 5.90 9.02 -5.12
C ILE A 32 5.88 8.50 -6.55
N SER A 33 5.68 7.19 -6.71
CA SER A 33 5.58 6.56 -8.03
C SER A 33 4.11 6.41 -8.44
N PRO A 34 3.69 6.93 -9.60
CA PRO A 34 2.36 6.64 -10.12
C PRO A 34 2.29 5.17 -10.58
N ILE A 35 1.24 4.47 -10.18
CA ILE A 35 0.92 3.11 -10.66
C ILE A 35 -0.53 3.08 -11.15
N ARG A 36 -0.82 2.23 -12.14
CA ARG A 36 -2.17 2.02 -12.63
C ARG A 36 -2.75 0.76 -12.00
N ALA A 37 -3.94 0.86 -11.43
CA ALA A 37 -4.68 -0.31 -10.95
C ALA A 37 -5.05 -1.19 -12.15
N VAL A 38 -4.68 -2.46 -12.11
CA VAL A 38 -5.02 -3.46 -13.12
C VAL A 38 -5.85 -4.56 -12.47
N GLY A 39 -6.98 -4.89 -13.08
CA GLY A 39 -7.96 -5.83 -12.53
C GLY A 39 -8.84 -5.23 -11.43
N ILE A 40 -9.80 -6.04 -10.98
CA ILE A 40 -10.94 -5.59 -10.15
C ILE A 40 -10.80 -5.92 -8.66
N SER A 41 -9.66 -6.48 -8.23
CA SER A 41 -9.51 -7.05 -6.88
C SER A 41 -9.58 -6.03 -5.74
N MET A 42 -9.40 -4.74 -6.04
CA MET A 42 -9.48 -3.65 -5.06
C MET A 42 -10.79 -2.86 -5.14
N MET A 43 -11.73 -3.24 -6.01
CA MET A 43 -13.03 -2.59 -6.03
C MET A 43 -13.81 -2.86 -4.73
N PRO A 44 -14.60 -1.91 -4.21
CA PRO A 44 -14.88 -0.59 -4.78
C PRO A 44 -13.88 0.51 -4.36
N ALA A 45 -12.86 0.20 -3.56
CA ALA A 45 -11.91 1.21 -3.08
C ALA A 45 -11.10 1.83 -4.23
N TYR A 46 -10.71 1.02 -5.21
CA TYR A 46 -10.04 1.48 -6.43
C TYR A 46 -10.66 0.84 -7.67
N ASP A 47 -10.94 1.68 -8.67
CA ASP A 47 -11.49 1.25 -9.95
C ASP A 47 -10.40 0.73 -10.89
N GLU A 48 -10.79 -0.16 -11.80
CA GLU A 48 -9.86 -0.64 -12.84
C GLU A 48 -9.36 0.52 -13.70
N GLY A 49 -8.05 0.57 -13.92
CA GLY A 49 -7.40 1.62 -14.69
C GLY A 49 -7.18 2.92 -13.91
N GLN A 50 -7.62 3.04 -12.65
CA GLN A 50 -7.38 4.21 -11.82
C GLN A 50 -5.87 4.45 -11.62
N LEU A 51 -5.45 5.71 -11.69
CA LEU A 51 -4.09 6.12 -11.35
C LEU A 51 -3.98 6.28 -9.83
N LEU A 52 -3.05 5.56 -9.23
CA LEU A 52 -2.79 5.56 -7.80
C LEU A 52 -1.36 6.02 -7.53
N LEU A 53 -1.13 6.64 -6.38
CA LEU A 53 0.19 7.11 -5.98
C LEU A 53 0.79 6.17 -4.94
N LEU A 54 1.93 5.57 -5.26
CA LEU A 54 2.68 4.72 -4.35
C LEU A 54 3.73 5.56 -3.61
N ASN A 55 3.62 5.64 -2.29
CA ASN A 55 4.66 6.16 -1.41
C ASN A 55 5.64 5.05 -1.02
N ARG A 56 6.81 5.05 -1.64
CA ARG A 56 7.89 4.09 -1.39
C ARG A 56 8.59 4.29 -0.05
N LEU A 57 8.49 5.49 0.53
CA LEU A 57 9.13 5.81 1.82
C LEU A 57 8.21 5.60 3.03
N ALA A 58 6.95 5.20 2.82
CA ALA A 58 5.96 5.05 3.88
C ALA A 58 6.49 4.21 5.04
N TYR A 59 7.30 3.19 4.73
CA TYR A 59 7.77 2.21 5.70
C TYR A 59 9.27 2.26 5.98
N LEU A 60 9.90 3.44 5.79
CA LEU A 60 11.29 3.65 6.23
C LEU A 60 11.38 3.87 7.74
N THR A 61 10.37 4.51 8.32
CA THR A 61 10.35 4.90 9.74
C THR A 61 9.19 4.28 10.51
N SER A 62 8.36 3.47 9.85
CA SER A 62 7.22 2.80 10.45
C SER A 62 6.98 1.45 9.76
N ASP A 63 6.41 0.50 10.49
CA ASP A 63 6.02 -0.78 9.91
C ASP A 63 4.66 -0.68 9.20
N PRO A 64 4.41 -1.50 8.18
CA PRO A 64 3.08 -1.62 7.58
C PRO A 64 2.01 -1.93 8.63
N GLN A 65 0.90 -1.21 8.55
CA GLN A 65 -0.19 -1.31 9.52
C GLN A 65 -1.40 -2.03 8.93
N ARG A 66 -2.25 -2.57 9.81
CA ARG A 66 -3.52 -3.17 9.38
C ARG A 66 -4.37 -2.11 8.71
N GLY A 67 -4.99 -2.48 7.59
CA GLY A 67 -5.79 -1.57 6.79
C GLY A 67 -4.97 -0.80 5.75
N ASP A 68 -3.65 -0.81 5.79
CA ASP A 68 -2.85 -0.19 4.73
C ASP A 68 -3.08 -0.93 3.40
N VAL A 69 -3.25 -0.17 2.33
CA VAL A 69 -3.19 -0.70 0.96
C VAL A 69 -1.77 -0.57 0.46
N VAL A 70 -1.21 -1.68 -0.01
CA VAL A 70 0.19 -1.79 -0.36
C VAL A 70 0.41 -2.34 -1.75
N ALA A 71 1.51 -1.92 -2.37
CA ALA A 71 2.05 -2.56 -3.56
C ALA A 71 3.04 -3.66 -3.15
N ILE A 72 2.86 -4.86 -3.71
CA ILE A 72 3.62 -6.06 -3.35
C ILE A 72 4.30 -6.59 -4.60
N ALA A 73 5.63 -6.75 -4.54
CA ALA A 73 6.40 -7.32 -5.63
C ALA A 73 6.04 -8.79 -5.89
N ILE A 74 5.94 -9.15 -7.17
CA ILE A 74 5.76 -10.54 -7.61
C ILE A 74 7.12 -11.06 -8.08
N PRO A 75 7.67 -12.13 -7.47
CA PRO A 75 8.95 -12.70 -7.90
C PRO A 75 8.98 -13.01 -9.40
N GLY A 76 10.03 -12.56 -10.08
CA GLY A 76 10.22 -12.78 -11.52
C GLY A 76 9.31 -11.97 -12.45
N ARG A 77 8.55 -10.99 -11.94
CA ARG A 77 7.70 -10.10 -12.75
C ARG A 77 7.96 -8.64 -12.43
N TYR A 78 7.85 -7.79 -13.45
CA TYR A 78 7.86 -6.32 -13.28
C TYR A 78 6.53 -5.76 -12.73
N ALA A 79 5.50 -6.60 -12.67
CA ALA A 79 4.18 -6.26 -12.13
C ALA A 79 4.13 -6.38 -10.60
N VAL A 80 3.24 -5.59 -9.99
CA VAL A 80 3.00 -5.60 -8.55
C VAL A 80 1.54 -5.95 -8.26
N LEU A 81 1.28 -6.60 -7.15
CA LEU A 81 -0.08 -6.76 -6.63
C LEU A 81 -0.43 -5.55 -5.77
N VAL A 82 -1.65 -5.06 -5.89
CA VAL A 82 -2.24 -4.12 -4.93
C VAL A 82 -3.22 -4.89 -4.06
N LYS A 83 -3.00 -4.85 -2.74
CA LYS A 83 -3.80 -5.56 -1.72
C LYS A 83 -3.82 -4.76 -0.42
N ARG A 84 -4.80 -5.01 0.43
CA ARG A 84 -4.90 -4.46 1.77
C ARG A 84 -4.35 -5.43 2.80
N ILE A 85 -3.59 -4.92 3.76
CA ILE A 85 -3.11 -5.69 4.91
C ILE A 85 -4.28 -5.94 5.86
N VAL A 86 -4.57 -7.21 6.12
CA VAL A 86 -5.61 -7.64 7.07
C VAL A 86 -5.04 -8.40 8.27
N GLY A 87 -3.81 -8.92 8.18
CA GLY A 87 -3.09 -9.62 9.25
C GLY A 87 -1.67 -9.07 9.42
N LEU A 88 -1.23 -8.94 10.67
CA LEU A 88 0.08 -8.42 11.07
C LEU A 88 1.00 -9.54 11.57
N PRO A 89 2.32 -9.29 11.65
CA PRO A 89 3.27 -10.27 12.14
C PRO A 89 2.89 -10.94 13.46
N GLY A 90 3.04 -12.26 13.52
CA GLY A 90 2.75 -13.08 14.70
C GLY A 90 1.27 -13.45 14.91
N GLU A 91 0.34 -12.88 14.16
CA GLU A 91 -1.10 -13.13 14.29
C GLU A 91 -1.54 -14.43 13.61
N ARG A 92 -2.70 -14.94 14.01
CA ARG A 92 -3.40 -16.02 13.29
C ARG A 92 -4.53 -15.45 12.45
N VAL A 93 -4.57 -15.80 11.16
CA VAL A 93 -5.60 -15.36 10.23
C VAL A 93 -6.34 -16.57 9.67
N ARG A 94 -7.67 -16.53 9.67
CA ARG A 94 -8.53 -17.51 8.99
C ARG A 94 -9.72 -16.83 8.34
N ILE A 95 -10.31 -17.45 7.34
CA ILE A 95 -11.54 -16.95 6.71
C ILE A 95 -12.62 -18.02 6.85
N ALA A 96 -13.77 -17.68 7.43
CA ALA A 96 -14.90 -18.59 7.55
C ALA A 96 -16.17 -17.90 7.06
N ASN A 97 -16.86 -18.51 6.10
CA ASN A 97 -18.02 -17.94 5.41
C ASN A 97 -17.80 -16.49 4.95
N GLY A 98 -16.61 -16.20 4.41
CA GLY A 98 -16.25 -14.88 3.88
C GLY A 98 -15.91 -13.82 4.94
N VAL A 99 -15.96 -14.16 6.23
CA VAL A 99 -15.54 -13.29 7.34
C VAL A 99 -14.09 -13.58 7.68
N VAL A 100 -13.26 -12.55 7.71
CA VAL A 100 -11.86 -12.63 8.15
C VAL A 100 -11.82 -12.61 9.66
N PHE A 101 -11.09 -13.55 10.26
CA PHE A 101 -10.79 -13.57 11.69
C PHE A 101 -9.30 -13.38 11.90
N VAL A 102 -8.96 -12.53 12.86
CA VAL A 102 -7.59 -12.29 13.34
C VAL A 102 -7.56 -12.63 14.81
N ASP A 103 -6.72 -13.58 15.21
CA ASP A 103 -6.67 -14.14 16.57
C ASP A 103 -8.07 -14.44 17.13
N ASP A 104 -8.86 -15.15 16.31
CA ASP A 104 -10.23 -15.60 16.59
C ASP A 104 -11.28 -14.49 16.73
N ARG A 105 -10.92 -13.24 16.50
CA ARG A 105 -11.86 -12.11 16.48
C ARG A 105 -12.23 -11.75 15.04
N PRO A 106 -13.52 -11.53 14.74
CA PRO A 106 -13.90 -11.04 13.42
C PRO A 106 -13.29 -9.66 13.19
N LEU A 107 -12.67 -9.49 12.02
CA LEU A 107 -12.11 -8.20 11.62
C LEU A 107 -13.23 -7.27 11.15
N ASP A 108 -13.24 -6.04 11.63
CA ASP A 108 -14.09 -4.99 11.08
C ASP A 108 -13.51 -4.51 9.75
N GLU A 109 -14.32 -4.58 8.69
CA GLU A 109 -13.90 -4.34 7.32
C GLU A 109 -14.91 -3.42 6.61
N PRO A 110 -14.99 -2.13 6.99
CA PRO A 110 -15.94 -1.18 6.42
C PRO A 110 -15.70 -0.89 4.93
N TYR A 111 -14.52 -1.25 4.42
CA TYR A 111 -14.14 -1.12 3.00
C TYR A 111 -14.69 -2.24 2.11
N VAL A 112 -15.20 -3.34 2.67
CA VAL A 112 -15.75 -4.46 1.90
C VAL A 112 -17.26 -4.30 1.74
N ARG A 113 -17.70 -4.18 0.47
CA ARG A 113 -19.12 -4.01 0.14
C ARG A 113 -19.88 -5.33 -0.08
N TYR A 114 -19.25 -6.29 -0.74
CA TYR A 114 -19.85 -7.58 -1.10
C TYR A 114 -18.89 -8.72 -0.77
N ARG A 115 -19.42 -9.84 -0.28
CA ARG A 115 -18.65 -11.04 0.10
C ARG A 115 -19.28 -12.29 -0.51
N ILE A 116 -18.44 -13.24 -0.90
CA ILE A 116 -18.84 -14.63 -1.09
C ILE A 116 -18.22 -15.52 0.01
N PRO A 117 -18.78 -16.71 0.29
CA PRO A 117 -18.42 -17.49 1.46
C PRO A 117 -17.12 -18.29 1.26
N TRP A 118 -15.98 -17.58 1.16
CA TRP A 118 -14.66 -18.24 1.19
C TRP A 118 -14.43 -18.94 2.53
N ASN A 119 -13.72 -20.06 2.48
CA ASN A 119 -13.31 -20.81 3.66
C ASN A 119 -11.83 -21.14 3.51
N VAL A 120 -11.01 -20.39 4.24
CA VAL A 120 -9.55 -20.51 4.22
C VAL A 120 -9.10 -20.94 5.61
N GLY A 121 -8.31 -22.01 5.65
CA GLY A 121 -7.74 -22.54 6.88
C GLY A 121 -6.91 -21.51 7.64
N GLU A 122 -6.68 -21.77 8.93
CA GLU A 122 -5.87 -20.89 9.75
C GLU A 122 -4.41 -20.86 9.27
N VAL A 123 -3.86 -19.66 9.17
CA VAL A 123 -2.46 -19.39 8.90
C VAL A 123 -1.89 -18.58 10.05
N ARG A 124 -0.80 -19.06 10.63
CA ARG A 124 -0.01 -18.30 11.61
C ARG A 124 1.11 -17.55 10.90
N LEU A 125 1.11 -16.23 11.04
CA LEU A 125 2.10 -15.36 10.41
C LEU A 125 3.43 -15.38 11.17
N GLY A 126 4.53 -15.44 10.43
CA GLY A 126 5.87 -15.17 10.95
C GLY A 126 6.07 -13.72 11.38
N ILE A 127 7.28 -13.42 11.88
CA ILE A 127 7.63 -12.09 12.43
C ILE A 127 7.77 -11.00 11.36
N ASP A 128 7.93 -11.38 10.09
CA ASP A 128 8.06 -10.48 8.95
C ASP A 128 6.99 -10.76 7.88
N GLU A 129 5.88 -11.39 8.28
CA GLU A 129 4.81 -11.80 7.37
C GLU A 129 3.52 -11.04 7.63
N TYR A 130 2.84 -10.69 6.56
CA TYR A 130 1.56 -9.99 6.56
C TYR A 130 0.55 -10.83 5.78
N TYR A 131 -0.69 -10.87 6.25
CA TYR A 131 -1.78 -11.42 5.45
C TYR A 131 -2.45 -10.29 4.67
N VAL A 132 -2.54 -10.45 3.35
CA VAL A 132 -3.05 -9.41 2.45
C VAL A 132 -4.22 -9.93 1.65
N ILE A 133 -5.28 -9.14 1.52
CA ILE A 133 -6.47 -9.46 0.74
C ILE A 133 -6.92 -8.19 0.00
N GLY A 134 -7.50 -8.35 -1.18
CA GLY A 134 -8.13 -7.25 -1.93
C GLY A 134 -9.51 -6.94 -1.36
N ASP A 135 -10.00 -5.74 -1.63
CA ASP A 135 -11.28 -5.29 -1.06
C ASP A 135 -12.48 -5.94 -1.76
N ASN A 136 -12.29 -6.45 -2.98
CA ASN A 136 -13.34 -7.11 -3.74
C ASN A 136 -13.52 -8.58 -3.31
N ARG A 137 -14.20 -8.78 -2.18
CA ARG A 137 -14.50 -10.11 -1.62
C ARG A 137 -15.61 -10.87 -2.37
N SER A 138 -16.06 -10.36 -3.51
CA SER A 138 -17.05 -11.04 -4.36
C SER A 138 -16.44 -11.90 -5.47
N MET A 139 -15.13 -11.81 -5.68
CA MET A 139 -14.42 -12.64 -6.66
C MET A 139 -14.35 -14.10 -6.20
N ALA A 140 -14.23 -15.04 -7.14
CA ALA A 140 -13.89 -16.41 -6.78
C ALA A 140 -12.50 -16.47 -6.12
N GLU A 141 -12.35 -17.31 -5.09
CA GLU A 141 -11.13 -17.42 -4.29
C GLU A 141 -9.88 -17.65 -5.16
N HIS A 142 -9.96 -18.58 -6.12
CA HIS A 142 -8.86 -18.93 -7.03
C HIS A 142 -8.47 -17.81 -8.01
N ASN A 143 -9.32 -16.79 -8.18
CA ASN A 143 -9.04 -15.61 -9.01
C ASN A 143 -8.60 -14.42 -8.16
N HIS A 144 -8.44 -14.61 -6.86
CA HIS A 144 -8.11 -13.56 -5.93
C HIS A 144 -6.74 -13.86 -5.29
N ASP A 145 -5.66 -13.30 -5.86
CA ASP A 145 -4.27 -13.46 -5.40
C ASP A 145 -4.03 -12.84 -4.00
N PHE A 146 -4.64 -13.41 -2.96
CA PHE A 146 -4.49 -13.05 -1.54
C PHE A 146 -3.64 -14.09 -0.82
N GLY A 147 -3.18 -13.76 0.40
CA GLY A 147 -2.44 -14.70 1.25
C GLY A 147 -1.29 -14.02 1.98
N VAL A 148 -0.24 -14.80 2.23
CA VAL A 148 0.94 -14.32 2.98
C VAL A 148 1.90 -13.56 2.06
N ALA A 149 2.29 -12.37 2.50
CA ALA A 149 3.33 -11.56 1.89
C ALA A 149 4.42 -11.25 2.91
N SER A 150 5.67 -11.50 2.53
CA SER A 150 6.83 -11.14 3.33
C SER A 150 7.10 -9.63 3.26
N ARG A 151 7.66 -9.07 4.34
CA ARG A 151 7.90 -7.63 4.50
C ARG A 151 8.75 -7.04 3.38
N ASP A 152 9.76 -7.76 2.92
CA ASP A 152 10.68 -7.37 1.84
C ASP A 152 9.99 -7.21 0.48
N ARG A 153 8.85 -7.88 0.27
CA ARG A 153 8.05 -7.73 -0.95
C ARG A 153 7.15 -6.51 -0.94
N ILE A 154 6.90 -5.90 0.22
CA ILE A 154 6.05 -4.70 0.35
C ILE A 154 6.86 -3.46 -0.05
N LEU A 155 6.53 -2.92 -1.22
CA LEU A 155 7.26 -1.82 -1.86
C LEU A 155 6.91 -0.44 -1.30
N GLY A 156 5.75 -0.31 -0.66
CA GLY A 156 5.27 0.96 -0.13
C GLY A 156 3.75 0.98 0.05
N ARG A 157 3.25 2.13 0.47
CA ARG A 157 1.84 2.38 0.76
C ARG A 157 1.18 3.16 -0.36
N LEU A 158 -0.03 2.80 -0.72
CA LEU A 158 -0.88 3.55 -1.63
C LEU A 158 -1.46 4.76 -0.90
N ILE A 159 -1.41 5.92 -1.58
CA ILE A 159 -2.04 7.16 -1.16
C ILE A 159 -3.19 7.42 -2.14
N GLY A 160 -4.41 7.37 -1.64
CA GLY A 160 -5.63 7.55 -2.43
C GLY A 160 -6.87 7.23 -1.61
#